data_AF-A0A7K1UW18-F1
#
_entry.id   AF-A0A7K1UW18-F1
#
_cell.length_a   1.000
_cell.length_b   1.000
_cell.length_c   1.000
_cell.angle_alpha   90.00
_cell.angle_beta   90.00
_cell.angle_gamma   90.00
#
_symmetry.space_group_name_H-M   'P 1'
#
loop_
_entity.id
_entity.type
_entity.pdbx_description
1 polymer ?
#
loop_
_entity_poly.entity_id
_entity_poly.type
_entity_poly.pdbx_seq_one_letter_code
_entity_poly.pdbx_strand_id
1 'polypeptide(L)'
;MAVMDVCNDSTGWLILWLEPLGEDRWLRPSERVRIRTDYRGDDLAFSVTTWVDQRDRADGIENIAVCVENGDCRAEVTDANGAVVECGHQRPERIAKRWQAEREAMPKSAAAQTSPESL
;
A
#
# COMPACT_ATOMS: atom_id res chain seq x y z
N MET A 1 0.34 13.53 15.85
CA MET A 1 0.14 12.18 15.31
C MET A 1 -0.83 12.37 14.17
N ALA A 2 -0.39 12.07 12.95
CA ALA A 2 -1.22 12.21 11.78
C ALA A 2 -2.08 10.96 11.59
N VAL A 3 -3.30 11.15 11.11
CA VAL A 3 -4.29 10.08 10.93
C VAL A 3 -4.97 10.28 9.58
N MET A 4 -5.19 9.18 8.85
CA MET A 4 -5.98 9.15 7.62
C MET A 4 -6.97 7.98 7.68
N ASP A 5 -8.24 8.25 7.38
CA ASP A 5 -9.23 7.19 7.18
C ASP A 5 -9.37 6.94 5.67
N VAL A 6 -9.33 5.67 5.28
CA VAL A 6 -9.59 5.22 3.91
C VAL A 6 -10.85 4.37 3.90
N CYS A 7 -11.80 4.74 3.06
CA CYS A 7 -13.07 4.03 2.89
C CYS A 7 -13.15 3.50 1.45
N ASN A 8 -13.47 2.22 1.30
CA ASN A 8 -13.82 1.69 -0.01
C ASN A 8 -15.31 1.95 -0.31
N ASP A 9 -15.63 3.11 -0.86
CA ASP A 9 -17.00 3.44 -1.29
C ASP A 9 -17.33 2.92 -2.70
N SER A 10 -16.41 2.17 -3.33
CA SER A 10 -16.66 1.55 -4.63
C SER A 10 -17.55 0.32 -4.50
N THR A 11 -18.10 -0.14 -5.63
CA THR A 11 -18.84 -1.41 -5.70
C THR A 11 -17.91 -2.63 -5.77
N GLY A 12 -16.60 -2.41 -5.92
CA GLY A 12 -15.58 -3.43 -6.15
C GLY A 12 -14.57 -3.54 -5.02
N TRP A 13 -13.49 -4.27 -5.27
CA TRP A 13 -12.36 -4.32 -4.35
C TRP A 13 -11.53 -3.05 -4.46
N LEU A 14 -10.97 -2.60 -3.35
CA LEU A 14 -9.96 -1.56 -3.32
C LEU A 14 -8.65 -2.16 -2.79
N ILE A 15 -7.57 -2.05 -3.55
CA ILE A 15 -6.23 -2.31 -3.06
C ILE A 15 -5.65 -0.99 -2.56
N LEU A 16 -5.40 -0.94 -1.25
CA LEU A 16 -4.62 0.13 -0.63
C LEU A 16 -3.17 -0.32 -0.50
N TRP A 17 -2.28 0.36 -1.21
CA TRP A 17 -0.83 0.22 -1.05
C TRP A 17 -0.33 1.25 -0.05
N LEU A 18 0.49 0.81 0.91
CA LEU A 18 1.17 1.68 1.87
C LEU A 18 2.65 1.77 1.47
N GLU A 19 3.02 2.95 0.97
CA GLU A 19 4.37 3.24 0.47
C GLU A 19 5.18 4.01 1.52
N PRO A 20 6.51 3.81 1.58
CA PRO A 20 7.38 3.13 0.60
C PRO A 20 7.61 1.62 0.83
N LEU A 21 6.87 0.98 1.74
CA LEU A 21 7.11 -0.43 2.10
C LEU A 21 6.50 -1.42 1.08
N GLY A 22 5.69 -0.94 0.14
CA GLY A 22 4.98 -1.78 -0.82
C GLY A 22 4.00 -2.76 -0.17
N GLU A 23 3.37 -2.37 0.95
CA GLU A 23 2.41 -3.22 1.66
C GLU A 23 0.98 -3.00 1.16
N ASP A 24 0.31 -4.04 0.67
CA ASP A 24 -1.08 -3.95 0.23
C ASP A 24 -2.10 -4.43 1.27
N ARG A 25 -3.29 -3.84 1.24
CA ARG A 25 -4.48 -4.23 2.01
C ARG A 25 -5.69 -4.22 1.08
N TRP A 26 -6.41 -5.34 1.03
CA TRP A 26 -7.57 -5.50 0.15
C TRP A 26 -8.84 -5.24 0.93
N LEU A 27 -9.56 -4.19 0.54
CA LEU A 27 -10.76 -3.73 1.22
C LEU A 27 -11.99 -4.12 0.43
N ARG A 28 -12.96 -4.76 1.08
CA ARG A 28 -14.29 -5.01 0.51
C ARG A 28 -15.05 -3.69 0.32
N PRO A 29 -16.10 -3.67 -0.52
CA PRO A 29 -17.06 -2.57 -0.53
C PRO A 29 -17.51 -2.22 0.89
N SER A 30 -17.54 -0.93 1.20
CA SER A 30 -17.87 -0.34 2.51
C SER A 30 -16.89 -0.64 3.66
N GLU A 31 -15.77 -1.32 3.41
CA GLU A 31 -14.73 -1.51 4.43
C GLU A 31 -13.93 -0.23 4.63
N ARG A 32 -13.54 0.04 5.89
CA ARG A 32 -12.75 1.19 6.30
C ARG A 32 -11.52 0.74 7.07
N VAL A 33 -10.40 1.40 6.79
CA VAL A 33 -9.20 1.33 7.62
C VAL A 33 -8.76 2.73 8.04
N ARG A 34 -8.01 2.78 9.14
CA ARG A 34 -7.36 3.98 9.66
C ARG A 34 -5.86 3.78 9.67
N ILE A 35 -5.14 4.71 9.06
CA ILE A 35 -3.69 4.77 9.00
C ILE A 35 -3.20 5.81 10.02
N ARG A 36 -2.20 5.46 10.83
CA ARG A 36 -1.57 6.36 11.81
C ARG A 36 -0.06 6.35 11.67
N THR A 37 0.53 7.54 11.68
CA THR A 37 1.99 7.72 11.80
C THR A 37 2.30 8.64 12.98
N ASP A 38 3.50 8.52 13.52
CA ASP A 38 3.96 9.28 14.69
C ASP A 38 4.16 10.79 14.41
N TYR A 39 4.15 11.20 13.13
CA TYR A 39 4.35 12.58 12.70
C TYR A 39 3.44 13.60 13.41
N ARG A 40 4.02 14.75 13.78
CA ARG A 40 3.34 15.84 14.51
C ARG A 40 3.60 17.23 13.94
N GLY A 41 4.27 17.33 12.80
CA GLY A 41 4.57 18.61 12.16
C GLY A 41 3.42 19.12 11.30
N ASP A 42 3.66 20.25 10.65
CA ASP A 42 2.67 20.96 9.82
C ASP A 42 2.75 20.60 8.33
N ASP A 43 3.81 19.89 7.90
CA ASP A 43 3.93 19.43 6.52
C ASP A 43 2.98 18.25 6.22
N LEU A 44 2.91 17.84 4.95
CA LEU A 44 2.06 16.73 4.54
C LEU A 44 2.54 15.42 5.18
N ALA A 45 1.67 14.74 5.94
CA ALA A 45 1.99 13.43 6.50
C ALA A 45 1.79 12.29 5.48
N PHE A 46 0.76 12.41 4.65
CA PHE A 46 0.36 11.41 3.68
C PHE A 46 0.03 12.06 2.34
N SER A 47 0.53 11.48 1.24
CA SER A 47 0.00 11.76 -0.10
C SER A 47 -0.77 10.55 -0.62
N VAL A 48 -1.73 10.78 -1.52
CA VAL A 48 -2.54 9.71 -2.11
C VAL A 48 -2.44 9.79 -3.61
N THR A 49 -2.15 8.66 -4.24
CA THR A 49 -2.18 8.51 -5.69
C THR A 49 -3.13 7.37 -6.08
N THR A 50 -3.81 7.55 -7.21
CA THR A 50 -4.66 6.54 -7.83
C THR A 50 -4.01 6.12 -9.14
N TRP A 51 -3.96 4.84 -9.46
CA TRP A 51 -3.58 4.39 -10.81
C TRP A 51 -4.55 3.34 -11.32
N VAL A 52 -4.55 3.21 -12.65
CA VAL A 52 -5.38 2.24 -13.35
C VAL A 52 -4.49 1.13 -13.86
N ASP A 53 -4.66 -0.07 -13.30
CA ASP A 53 -4.26 -1.30 -13.96
C ASP A 53 -5.47 -1.85 -14.72
N GLN A 54 -5.32 -2.06 -16.03
CA GLN A 54 -6.44 -2.48 -16.90
C GLN A 54 -6.95 -3.88 -16.59
N ARG A 55 -6.10 -4.77 -16.05
CA ARG A 55 -6.50 -6.13 -15.68
C ARG A 55 -7.27 -6.11 -14.36
N ASP A 56 -6.76 -5.36 -13.38
CA ASP A 56 -7.45 -5.16 -12.11
C ASP A 56 -8.80 -4.48 -12.32
N ARG A 57 -8.86 -3.45 -13.17
CA ARG A 57 -10.11 -2.78 -13.51
C ARG A 57 -11.13 -3.71 -14.17
N ALA A 58 -10.68 -4.62 -15.03
CA ALA A 58 -11.55 -5.62 -15.64
C ALA A 58 -12.10 -6.63 -14.61
N ASP A 59 -11.36 -6.88 -13.53
CA ASP A 59 -11.75 -7.70 -12.38
C ASP A 59 -12.56 -6.90 -11.33
N GLY A 60 -12.89 -5.62 -11.58
CA GLY A 60 -13.61 -4.76 -10.64
C GLY A 60 -12.77 -4.37 -9.42
N ILE A 61 -11.46 -4.21 -9.62
CA ILE A 61 -10.49 -3.84 -8.60
C ILE A 61 -9.96 -2.43 -8.88
N GLU A 62 -10.04 -1.56 -7.89
CA GLU A 62 -9.47 -0.21 -7.88
C GLU A 62 -8.17 -0.18 -7.07
N ASN A 63 -7.27 0.74 -7.38
CA ASN A 63 -5.95 0.83 -6.76
C ASN A 63 -5.64 2.25 -6.26
N ILE A 64 -5.18 2.36 -5.01
CA ILE A 64 -4.57 3.57 -4.47
C ILE A 64 -3.25 3.26 -3.77
N ALA A 65 -2.36 4.25 -3.70
CA ALA A 65 -1.20 4.25 -2.82
C ALA A 65 -1.33 5.44 -1.89
N VAL A 66 -1.15 5.14 -0.60
CA VAL A 66 -0.94 6.13 0.44
C VAL A 66 0.56 6.13 0.72
N CYS A 67 1.23 7.21 0.34
CA CYS A 67 2.64 7.40 0.63
C CYS A 67 2.78 8.10 1.99
N VAL A 68 3.56 7.52 2.90
CA VAL A 68 3.96 8.21 4.14
C VAL A 68 5.11 9.16 3.80
N GLU A 69 4.80 10.45 3.76
CA GLU A 69 5.76 11.51 3.38
C GLU A 69 6.64 11.90 4.57
N ASN A 70 6.06 11.93 5.77
CA ASN A 70 6.74 12.32 6.99
C ASN A 70 6.31 11.44 8.18
N GLY A 71 7.25 11.21 9.11
CA GLY A 71 7.09 10.27 10.23
C GLY A 71 7.69 8.89 9.95
N ASP A 72 7.44 7.93 10.83
CA ASP A 72 7.80 6.53 10.59
C ASP A 72 6.98 5.97 9.41
N CYS A 73 7.67 5.40 8.43
CA CYS A 73 7.07 4.74 7.27
C CYS A 73 6.38 3.42 7.63
N ARG A 74 6.62 2.87 8.83
CA ARG A 74 5.87 1.74 9.41
C ARG A 74 4.57 2.24 10.07
N ALA A 75 3.76 2.96 9.31
CA ALA A 75 2.48 3.45 9.79
C ALA A 75 1.56 2.29 10.21
N GLU A 76 0.90 2.44 11.35
CA GLU A 76 -0.07 1.46 11.84
C GLU A 76 -1.36 1.56 11.01
N VAL A 77 -1.89 0.42 10.58
CA VAL A 77 -3.21 0.35 9.94
C VAL A 77 -4.17 -0.46 10.80
N THR A 78 -5.34 0.11 11.10
CA THR A 78 -6.36 -0.53 11.95
C THR A 78 -7.74 -0.53 11.30
N ASP A 79 -8.57 -1.50 11.66
CA ASP A 79 -9.99 -1.53 11.29
C ASP A 79 -10.83 -0.58 12.16
N ALA A 80 -12.15 -0.56 11.93
CA ALA A 80 -13.09 0.25 12.70
C ALA A 80 -13.16 -0.10 14.20
N ASN A 81 -12.74 -1.32 14.58
CA ASN A 81 -12.69 -1.79 15.97
C ASN A 81 -11.33 -1.50 16.62
N GLY A 82 -10.36 -0.97 15.86
CA GLY A 82 -8.99 -0.75 16.31
C GLY A 82 -8.08 -1.98 16.22
N ALA A 83 -8.51 -3.06 15.56
CA ALA A 83 -7.66 -4.22 15.32
C ALA A 83 -6.66 -3.93 14.19
N VAL A 84 -5.41 -4.39 14.35
CA VAL A 84 -4.35 -4.21 13.34
C VAL A 84 -4.70 -4.97 12.06
N VAL A 85 -4.55 -4.29 10.93
CA VAL A 85 -4.75 -4.83 9.59
C VAL A 85 -3.36 -5.00 8.95
N GLU A 86 -2.93 -6.24 8.84
CA GLU A 86 -1.60 -6.60 8.33
C GLU A 86 -1.50 -6.50 6.80
N CYS A 87 -0.26 -6.45 6.30
CA CYS A 87 0.01 -6.57 4.87
C CYS A 87 -0.56 -7.89 4.31
N GLY A 88 -1.20 -7.81 3.15
CA GLY A 88 -1.89 -8.94 2.52
C GLY A 88 -3.27 -9.24 3.10
N HIS A 89 -3.82 -8.38 3.98
CA HIS A 89 -5.19 -8.49 4.45
C HIS A 89 -6.17 -8.73 3.30
N GLN A 90 -6.91 -9.83 3.38
CA GLN A 90 -7.89 -10.31 2.39
C GLN A 90 -7.36 -10.46 0.95
N ARG A 91 -6.04 -10.45 0.72
CA ARG A 91 -5.48 -10.68 -0.62
C ARG A 91 -5.94 -12.04 -1.14
N PRO A 92 -6.61 -12.12 -2.31
CA PRO A 92 -7.02 -13.40 -2.84
C PRO A 92 -5.82 -14.32 -3.12
N GLU A 93 -5.93 -15.59 -2.73
CA GLU A 93 -4.82 -16.56 -2.86
C GLU A 93 -4.31 -16.67 -4.31
N ARG A 94 -5.21 -16.60 -5.30
CA ARG A 94 -4.85 -16.58 -6.74
C ARG A 94 -3.88 -15.44 -7.07
N ILE A 95 -4.09 -14.27 -6.46
CA ILE A 95 -3.28 -13.07 -6.69
C ILE A 95 -1.96 -13.19 -5.94
N ALA A 96 -1.99 -13.67 -4.69
CA ALA A 96 -0.79 -13.94 -3.92
C ALA A 96 0.17 -14.88 -4.66
N LYS A 97 -0.35 -15.99 -5.21
CA LYS A 97 0.42 -16.95 -6.01
C LYS A 97 0.98 -16.32 -7.29
N ARG A 98 0.16 -15.54 -8.01
CA ARG A 98 0.58 -14.85 -9.24
C ARG A 98 1.75 -13.90 -8.96
N TRP A 99 1.60 -13.02 -7.97
CA TRP A 99 2.65 -12.04 -7.62
C TRP A 99 3.91 -12.71 -7.09
N GLN A 100 3.79 -13.81 -6.35
CA GLN A 100 4.95 -14.59 -5.94
C GLN A 100 5.71 -15.13 -7.16
N ALA A 101 5.01 -15.75 -8.11
CA ALA A 101 5.61 -16.27 -9.34
C ALA A 101 6.26 -15.16 -10.19
N GLU A 102 5.63 -13.99 -10.29
CA GLU A 102 6.19 -12.82 -10.98
C GLU A 102 7.49 -12.31 -10.32
N ARG A 103 7.52 -12.25 -8.98
CA ARG A 103 8.73 -11.87 -8.22
C ARG A 103 9.86 -12.88 -8.36
N GLU A 104 9.54 -14.18 -8.42
CA GLU A 104 10.52 -15.25 -8.63
C GLU A 104 11.05 -15.28 -10.06
N ALA A 105 10.22 -14.91 -11.04
CA ALA A 105 10.60 -14.83 -12.45
C ALA A 105 11.38 -13.55 -12.80
N MET A 106 11.31 -12.51 -11.97
CA MET A 106 12.02 -11.25 -12.20
C MET A 106 13.53 -11.48 -12.03
N PRO A 107 14.36 -11.24 -13.06
CA PRO A 107 15.80 -11.44 -12.96
C PRO A 107 16.35 -10.53 -11.86
N LYS A 108 17.27 -11.05 -11.03
CA LYS A 108 18.02 -10.27 -10.03
C LYS A 108 18.93 -9.27 -10.72
N SER A 109 18.39 -8.16 -11.22
CA SER A 109 19.17 -7.06 -11.78
C SER A 109 19.12 -5.84 -10.88
N ALA A 110 20.32 -5.34 -10.57
CA ALA A 110 20.67 -4.09 -9.89
C ALA A 110 20.67 -4.08 -8.35
N ALA A 111 21.50 -4.93 -7.74
CA ALA A 111 22.19 -4.59 -6.49
C ALA A 111 23.71 -4.65 -6.74
N ALA A 112 24.23 -3.63 -7.43
CA ALA A 112 25.63 -3.17 -7.44
C ALA A 112 25.92 -2.45 -8.77
N GLN A 113 25.65 -1.15 -8.83
CA GLN A 113 26.39 -0.26 -9.74
C GLN A 113 26.79 1.00 -8.97
N THR A 114 28.09 1.00 -8.63
CA THR A 114 29.00 2.15 -8.55
C THR A 114 28.70 3.27 -7.55
N SER A 115 29.42 3.27 -6.43
CA SER A 115 30.04 4.50 -5.95
C SER A 115 31.19 4.88 -6.89
N PRO A 116 31.25 6.12 -7.36
CA PRO A 116 32.50 6.78 -7.64
C PRO A 116 32.57 8.03 -6.77
N GLU A 117 33.29 7.98 -5.66
CA GLU A 117 33.85 9.20 -5.08
C GLU A 117 35.35 9.01 -4.95
N SER A 118 36.01 9.47 -6.00
CA SER A 118 37.38 9.96 -5.95
C SER A 118 37.42 11.21 -5.07
N LEU A 119 38.33 11.24 -4.10
CA LEU A 119 39.19 12.39 -3.79
C LEU A 119 40.43 11.88 -3.03
#